data_AF-A0A2H9LWT3-F1
#
_entry.id   AF-A0A2H9LWT3-F1
#
_cell.length_a   1.000
_cell.length_b   1.000
_cell.length_c   1.000
_cell.angle_alpha   90.00
_cell.angle_beta   90.00
_cell.angle_gamma   90.00
#
_symmetry.space_group_name_H-M   'P 1'
#
loop_
_entity.id
_entity.type
_entity.pdbx_description
1 polymer ?
#
loop_
_entity_poly.entity_id
_entity_poly.type
_entity_poly.pdbx_seq_one_letter_code
_entity_poly.pdbx_strand_id
1 'polypeptide(L)'
;KAKTPELVKALFRNVPSGVGSKGKLRLTPDELKRAVTEGAGYVIKMGYGWDEDKDRCEEYGRLEGADPSVLSDMAIQRGAPQFGTVGAGNHFVEIEDVHEVFNESVAKSFGLEKGRAAVLFHCGSRGFGHQ
;
A
#
# COMPACT_ATOMS: atom_id res chain seq x y z
N LYS A 1 10.80 -20.84 -19.03
CA LYS A 1 11.13 -21.08 -17.60
C LYS A 1 10.16 -20.27 -16.75
N ALA A 2 9.56 -20.86 -15.71
CA ALA A 2 8.68 -20.14 -14.79
C ALA A 2 9.47 -18.99 -14.13
N LYS A 3 8.99 -17.75 -14.22
CA LYS A 3 9.64 -16.55 -13.66
C LYS A 3 9.18 -16.23 -12.23
N THR A 4 8.26 -17.04 -11.69
CA THR A 4 7.62 -16.79 -10.39
C THR A 4 8.63 -16.72 -9.24
N PRO A 5 9.62 -17.63 -9.12
CA PRO A 5 10.61 -17.54 -8.04
C PRO A 5 11.45 -16.26 -8.11
N GLU A 6 11.83 -15.80 -9.30
CA GLU A 6 12.57 -14.55 -9.49
C GLU A 6 11.72 -13.33 -9.16
N LEU A 7 10.44 -13.34 -9.54
CA LEU A 7 9.51 -12.26 -9.23
C LEU A 7 9.23 -12.16 -7.72
N VAL A 8 9.00 -13.28 -7.04
CA VAL A 8 8.81 -13.32 -5.58
C VAL A 8 10.05 -12.79 -4.86
N LYS A 9 11.26 -13.20 -5.29
CA LYS A 9 12.52 -12.66 -4.73
C LYS A 9 12.64 -11.15 -4.97
N ALA A 10 12.25 -10.67 -6.15
CA ALA A 10 12.28 -9.24 -6.47
C ALA A 10 11.28 -8.45 -5.61
N LEU A 11 10.06 -8.96 -5.42
CA LEU A 11 9.06 -8.36 -4.53
C LEU A 11 9.56 -8.30 -3.10
N PHE A 12 10.05 -9.42 -2.54
CA PHE A 12 10.56 -9.46 -1.17
C PHE A 12 11.71 -8.47 -0.93
N ARG A 13 12.60 -8.30 -1.91
CA ARG A 13 13.69 -7.32 -1.84
C ARG A 13 13.22 -5.86 -1.95
N ASN A 14 12.11 -5.63 -2.65
CA ASN A 14 11.63 -4.29 -2.95
C ASN A 14 10.53 -3.78 -2.01
N VAL A 15 9.78 -4.68 -1.39
CA VAL A 15 8.68 -4.38 -0.49
C VAL A 15 9.02 -4.92 0.91
N PRO A 16 9.56 -4.08 1.82
CA PRO A 16 9.96 -4.54 3.13
C PRO A 16 8.76 -5.05 3.96
N SER A 17 8.93 -6.21 4.60
CA SER A 17 7.95 -6.83 5.48
C SER A 17 8.62 -7.30 6.80
N GLY A 18 7.82 -7.72 7.78
CA GLY A 18 8.26 -8.18 9.10
C GLY A 18 8.06 -7.17 10.24
N VAL A 19 8.15 -7.67 11.47
CA VAL A 19 8.01 -6.85 12.70
C VAL A 19 9.19 -5.88 12.79
N GLY A 20 8.90 -4.59 12.97
CA GLY A 20 9.94 -3.55 13.09
C GLY A 20 10.69 -3.26 11.80
N SER A 21 10.27 -3.84 10.67
CA SER A 21 10.83 -3.55 9.35
C SER A 21 10.68 -2.07 9.03
N LYS A 22 11.69 -1.50 8.37
CA LYS A 22 11.75 -0.09 8.01
C LYS A 22 11.67 0.08 6.50
N GLY A 23 10.96 1.13 6.08
CA GLY A 23 10.81 1.49 4.68
C GLY A 23 12.13 1.93 4.06
N LYS A 24 12.22 1.82 2.72
CA LYS A 24 13.30 2.46 1.95
C LYS A 24 13.10 3.99 1.90
N LEU A 25 11.85 4.43 1.95
CA LEU A 25 11.45 5.82 2.16
C LEU A 25 11.58 6.18 3.64
N ARG A 26 12.23 7.30 3.92
CA ARG A 26 12.26 7.90 5.26
C ARG A 26 11.62 9.27 5.19
N LEU A 27 10.38 9.34 5.65
CA LEU A 27 9.68 10.61 5.77
C LEU A 27 10.14 11.31 7.05
N THR A 28 10.35 12.61 6.96
CA THR A 28 10.39 13.51 8.11
C THR A 28 9.01 13.58 8.79
N PRO A 29 8.92 14.07 10.04
CA PRO A 29 7.65 14.28 10.71
C PRO A 29 6.64 15.09 9.88
N ASP A 30 7.10 16.15 9.20
CA ASP A 30 6.22 17.02 8.41
C ASP A 30 5.79 16.35 7.10
N GLU A 31 6.68 15.59 6.45
CA GLU A 31 6.30 14.78 5.30
C GLU A 31 5.29 13.69 5.68
N LEU A 32 5.42 13.07 6.85
CA LEU A 32 4.42 12.11 7.35
C LEU A 32 3.08 12.80 7.58
N LYS A 33 3.05 13.98 8.23
CA LYS A 33 1.82 14.76 8.43
C LYS A 33 1.14 15.09 7.11
N ARG A 34 1.92 15.42 6.07
CA ARG A 34 1.40 15.60 4.72
C ARG A 34 0.87 14.29 4.13
N ALA A 35 1.61 13.20 4.25
CA ALA A 35 1.18 11.89 3.74
C ALA A 35 -0.16 11.43 4.34
N VAL A 36 -0.38 11.64 5.65
CA VAL A 36 -1.63 11.22 6.31
C VAL A 36 -2.81 12.17 6.05
N THR A 37 -2.56 13.42 5.64
CA THR A 37 -3.60 14.42 5.36
C THR A 37 -3.96 14.50 3.88
N GLU A 38 -2.99 14.30 3.00
CA GLU A 38 -3.15 14.30 1.53
C GLU A 38 -3.35 12.89 0.96
N GLY A 39 -3.08 11.83 1.73
CA GLY A 39 -3.35 10.44 1.36
C GLY A 39 -2.55 9.96 0.14
N ALA A 40 -3.18 9.15 -0.71
CA ALA A 40 -2.57 8.61 -1.93
C ALA A 40 -2.04 9.72 -2.87
N GLY A 41 -2.71 10.88 -2.91
CA GLY A 41 -2.27 12.02 -3.70
C GLY A 41 -0.90 12.55 -3.32
N TYR A 42 -0.46 12.38 -2.06
CA TYR A 42 0.88 12.77 -1.63
C TYR A 42 1.95 11.90 -2.27
N VAL A 43 1.78 10.57 -2.20
CA VAL A 43 2.78 9.63 -2.71
C VAL A 43 2.83 9.63 -4.25
N ILE A 44 1.71 9.89 -4.92
CA ILE A 44 1.67 10.09 -6.37
C ILE A 44 2.52 11.32 -6.76
N LYS A 45 2.39 12.45 -6.06
CA LYS A 45 3.24 13.65 -6.28
C LYS A 45 4.73 13.39 -6.03
N MET A 46 5.05 12.40 -5.19
CA MET A 46 6.45 11.96 -4.97
C MET A 46 6.96 11.01 -6.06
N GLY A 47 6.13 10.63 -7.04
CA GLY A 47 6.48 9.72 -8.13
C GLY A 47 6.13 8.24 -7.86
N TYR A 48 5.30 7.95 -6.86
CA TYR A 48 4.83 6.59 -6.57
C TYR A 48 3.39 6.41 -7.05
N GLY A 49 3.25 5.90 -8.29
CA GLY A 49 1.97 5.63 -8.93
C GLY A 49 1.69 6.56 -10.10
N TRP A 50 0.47 6.47 -10.62
CA TRP A 50 -0.07 7.33 -11.67
C TRP A 50 -1.20 8.20 -11.14
N ASP A 51 -1.52 9.29 -11.84
CA ASP A 51 -2.56 10.22 -11.40
C ASP A 51 -3.94 9.58 -11.29
N GLU A 52 -4.22 8.56 -12.11
CA GLU A 52 -5.49 7.81 -12.14
C GLU A 52 -5.59 6.76 -11.02
N ASP A 53 -4.52 6.48 -10.27
CA ASP A 53 -4.54 5.46 -9.21
C ASP A 53 -5.47 5.88 -8.07
N LYS A 54 -5.49 7.17 -7.74
CA LYS A 54 -6.39 7.70 -6.71
C LYS A 54 -7.87 7.44 -7.05
N ASP A 55 -8.25 7.49 -8.33
CA ASP A 55 -9.64 7.29 -8.76
C ASP A 55 -10.11 5.83 -8.61
N ARG A 56 -9.17 4.92 -8.33
CA ARG A 56 -9.41 3.49 -8.05
C ARG A 56 -9.25 3.14 -6.58
N CYS A 57 -8.99 4.12 -5.72
CA CYS A 57 -8.98 3.95 -4.28
C CYS A 57 -10.31 4.39 -3.68
N GLU A 58 -10.76 3.69 -2.65
CA GLU A 58 -11.85 4.17 -1.78
C GLU A 58 -11.51 5.58 -1.26
N GLU A 59 -12.51 6.46 -1.23
CA GLU A 59 -12.36 7.88 -0.84
C GLU A 59 -11.24 8.61 -1.60
N TYR A 60 -10.98 8.21 -2.86
CA TYR A 60 -9.87 8.72 -3.66
C TYR A 60 -8.49 8.58 -2.98
N GLY A 61 -8.37 7.61 -2.06
CA GLY A 61 -7.19 7.38 -1.24
C GLY A 61 -6.94 8.46 -0.18
N ARG A 62 -7.94 9.26 0.18
CA ARG A 62 -7.84 10.34 1.17
C ARG A 62 -9.18 10.65 1.84
N LEU A 63 -9.26 10.43 3.15
CA LEU A 63 -10.36 10.93 3.97
C LEU A 63 -10.25 12.44 4.19
N GLU A 64 -11.33 13.18 3.92
CA GLU A 64 -11.41 14.61 4.19
C GLU A 64 -11.45 14.89 5.71
N GLY A 65 -10.92 16.05 6.13
CA GLY A 65 -10.95 16.48 7.53
C GLY A 65 -9.86 15.88 8.42
N ALA A 66 -8.90 15.13 7.86
CA ALA A 66 -7.73 14.67 8.61
C ALA A 66 -6.95 15.87 9.21
N ASP A 67 -6.88 15.93 10.53
CA ASP A 67 -6.17 16.98 11.28
C ASP A 67 -4.82 16.45 11.81
N PRO A 68 -3.67 16.97 11.34
CA PRO A 68 -2.37 16.54 11.83
C PRO A 68 -2.07 17.05 13.26
N SER A 69 -2.84 17.99 13.80
CA SER A 69 -2.63 18.57 15.13
C SER A 69 -2.94 17.61 16.27
N VAL A 70 -3.81 16.62 16.03
CA VAL A 70 -4.20 15.60 17.02
C VAL A 70 -3.22 14.42 17.09
N LEU A 71 -2.20 14.41 16.24
CA LEU A 71 -1.22 13.32 16.19
C LEU A 71 -0.24 13.40 17.35
N SER A 72 -0.09 12.30 18.09
CA SER A 72 0.93 12.21 19.13
C SER A 72 2.33 12.08 18.52
N ASP A 73 3.34 12.61 19.24
CA ASP A 73 4.74 12.42 18.87
C ASP A 73 5.10 10.94 18.75
N MET A 74 4.50 10.09 19.60
CA MET A 74 4.72 8.65 19.59
C MET A 74 4.18 8.00 18.30
N ALA A 75 3.00 8.40 17.82
CA ALA A 75 2.45 7.89 16.57
C ALA A 75 3.36 8.25 15.39
N ILE A 76 3.84 9.49 15.33
CA ILE A 76 4.76 9.98 14.31
C ILE A 76 6.09 9.21 14.35
N GLN A 77 6.70 9.07 15.54
CA GLN A 77 7.96 8.35 15.72
C GLN A 77 7.88 6.88 15.31
N ARG A 78 6.73 6.23 15.56
CA ARG A 78 6.50 4.82 15.16
C ARG A 78 6.18 4.70 13.67
N GLY A 79 5.40 5.63 13.13
CA GLY A 79 4.90 5.61 11.75
C GLY A 79 5.94 5.95 10.69
N ALA A 80 6.67 7.05 10.88
CA ALA A 80 7.62 7.58 9.91
C ALA A 80 8.64 6.53 9.38
N PRO A 81 9.29 5.71 10.22
CA PRO A 81 10.23 4.71 9.72
C PRO A 81 9.56 3.49 9.07
N GLN A 82 8.26 3.28 9.28
CA GLN A 82 7.51 2.13 8.75
C GLN A 82 6.75 2.45 7.46
N PHE A 83 6.78 3.70 6.99
CA PHE A 83 6.12 4.12 5.77
C PHE A 83 6.66 3.33 4.56
N GLY A 84 5.76 2.78 3.73
CA GLY A 84 6.15 1.93 2.61
C GLY A 84 6.61 0.52 3.00
N THR A 85 6.13 -0.01 4.13
CA THR A 85 6.33 -1.42 4.54
C THR A 85 5.00 -2.15 4.63
N VAL A 86 5.01 -3.47 4.44
CA VAL A 86 3.82 -4.33 4.57
C VAL A 86 3.51 -4.60 6.04
N GLY A 87 4.56 -4.94 6.80
CA GLY A 87 4.46 -5.34 8.20
C GLY A 87 4.45 -6.83 8.48
N ALA A 88 3.81 -7.19 9.58
CA ALA A 88 3.68 -8.56 10.09
C ALA A 88 2.23 -8.87 10.50
N GLY A 89 1.96 -10.08 10.96
CA GLY A 89 0.61 -10.58 11.22
C GLY A 89 0.01 -11.17 9.96
N ASN A 90 -1.25 -10.85 9.67
CA ASN A 90 -1.94 -11.25 8.44
C ASN A 90 -1.63 -10.32 7.24
N HIS A 91 -0.55 -9.54 7.30
CA HIS A 91 -0.17 -8.62 6.21
C HIS A 91 0.74 -9.32 5.19
N PHE A 92 0.44 -9.18 3.91
CA PHE A 92 1.14 -9.88 2.83
C PHE A 92 1.10 -9.13 1.50
N VAL A 93 1.93 -9.60 0.56
CA VAL A 93 1.86 -9.27 -0.86
C VAL A 93 1.87 -10.59 -1.61
N GLU A 94 0.82 -10.84 -2.38
CA GLU A 94 0.62 -12.11 -3.09
C GLU A 94 0.52 -11.87 -4.58
N ILE A 95 1.07 -12.81 -5.36
CA ILE A 95 0.85 -12.89 -6.81
C ILE A 95 -0.19 -13.98 -7.00
N GLU A 96 -1.32 -13.61 -7.57
CA GLU A 96 -2.49 -14.48 -7.71
C GLU A 96 -2.78 -14.74 -9.20
N ASP A 97 -3.50 -15.81 -9.50
CA ASP A 97 -4.11 -16.04 -10.80
C ASP A 97 -5.64 -16.08 -10.65
N VAL A 98 -6.35 -15.44 -11.59
CA VAL A 98 -7.81 -15.51 -11.64
C VAL A 98 -8.22 -16.90 -12.11
N HIS A 99 -8.47 -17.81 -11.19
CA HIS A 99 -8.77 -19.21 -11.52
C HIS A 99 -10.19 -19.42 -12.09
N GLU A 100 -11.17 -18.68 -11.57
CA GLU A 100 -12.59 -18.82 -11.88
C GLU A 100 -13.27 -17.44 -11.93
N VAL A 101 -14.22 -17.29 -12.86
CA VAL A 101 -15.03 -16.09 -13.04
C VAL A 101 -16.49 -16.46 -12.83
N PHE A 102 -17.11 -15.91 -11.79
CA PHE A 102 -18.51 -16.18 -11.46
C PHE A 102 -19.50 -15.26 -12.18
N ASN A 103 -19.06 -14.04 -12.53
CA ASN A 103 -19.85 -13.08 -13.29
C ASN A 103 -18.97 -12.38 -14.34
N GLU A 104 -19.11 -12.81 -15.58
CA GLU A 104 -18.32 -12.32 -16.72
C GLU A 104 -18.47 -10.81 -16.95
N SER A 105 -19.68 -10.28 -16.81
CA SER A 105 -19.94 -8.86 -17.07
C SER A 105 -19.24 -7.95 -16.06
N VAL A 106 -19.28 -8.32 -14.78
CA VAL A 106 -18.62 -7.59 -13.68
C VAL A 106 -17.11 -7.77 -13.76
N ALA A 107 -16.63 -9.00 -13.95
CA ALA A 107 -15.19 -9.28 -14.08
C ALA A 107 -14.55 -8.46 -15.20
N LYS A 108 -15.20 -8.40 -16.37
CA LYS A 108 -14.76 -7.56 -17.49
C LYS A 108 -14.68 -6.08 -17.12
N SER A 109 -15.64 -5.56 -16.37
CA SER A 109 -15.64 -4.16 -15.92
C SER A 109 -14.48 -3.84 -14.94
N PHE A 110 -14.04 -4.84 -14.18
CA PHE A 110 -12.88 -4.73 -13.28
C PHE A 110 -11.55 -5.11 -13.95
N GLY A 111 -11.57 -5.48 -15.24
CA GLY A 111 -10.38 -5.95 -15.94
C GLY A 111 -9.86 -7.29 -15.45
N LEU A 112 -10.74 -8.16 -14.94
CA LEU A 112 -10.42 -9.53 -14.53
C LEU A 112 -10.86 -10.52 -15.62
N GLU A 113 -10.01 -11.51 -15.91
CA GLU A 113 -10.29 -12.60 -16.85
C GLU A 113 -9.55 -13.86 -16.40
N LYS A 114 -10.08 -15.06 -16.70
CA LYS A 114 -9.48 -16.32 -16.26
C LYS A 114 -8.02 -16.45 -16.74
N GLY A 115 -7.13 -16.82 -15.82
CA GLY A 115 -5.69 -16.96 -16.05
C GLY A 115 -4.90 -15.65 -16.02
N ARG A 116 -5.55 -14.49 -15.82
CA ARG A 116 -4.86 -13.22 -15.60
C ARG A 116 -4.19 -13.22 -14.24
N ALA A 117 -2.95 -12.74 -14.19
CA ALA A 117 -2.23 -12.54 -12.93
C ALA A 117 -2.65 -11.22 -12.27
N ALA A 118 -2.76 -11.22 -10.95
CA ALA A 118 -2.99 -10.04 -10.12
C ALA A 118 -1.96 -9.97 -8.99
N VAL A 119 -1.82 -8.79 -8.37
CA VAL A 119 -1.03 -8.63 -7.15
C VAL A 119 -1.93 -8.04 -6.07
N LEU A 120 -2.06 -8.77 -4.97
CA LEU A 120 -2.85 -8.34 -3.82
C LEU A 120 -1.92 -7.83 -2.73
N PHE A 121 -2.15 -6.59 -2.29
CA PHE A 121 -1.48 -6.00 -1.13
C PHE A 121 -2.45 -5.98 0.04
N HIS A 122 -2.09 -6.64 1.15
CA HIS A 122 -2.83 -6.56 2.41
C HIS A 122 -1.94 -5.94 3.49
N CYS A 123 -2.16 -4.67 3.78
CA CYS A 123 -1.44 -3.91 4.81
C CYS A 123 -2.30 -2.76 5.34
N GLY A 124 -1.83 -2.08 6.40
CA GLY A 124 -2.53 -0.94 6.98
C GLY A 124 -1.59 0.15 7.48
N SER A 125 -2.08 0.98 8.40
CA SER A 125 -1.38 2.16 8.97
C SER A 125 -0.12 1.85 9.78
N ARG A 126 0.28 0.57 9.89
CA ARG A 126 1.45 0.13 10.65
C ARG A 126 1.35 0.56 12.12
N GLY A 127 2.49 0.84 12.76
CA GLY A 127 2.54 1.32 14.13
C GLY A 127 1.98 2.73 14.33
N PHE A 128 1.69 3.47 13.25
CA PHE A 128 1.10 4.81 13.33
C PHE A 128 -0.35 4.74 13.84
N GLY A 129 -1.23 4.00 13.17
CA GLY A 129 -2.65 3.96 13.56
C GLY A 129 -2.98 2.99 14.69
N HIS A 130 -2.01 2.18 15.14
CA HIS A 130 -2.14 1.42 16.39
C HIS A 130 -1.93 2.32 17.62
N GLN A 131 -1.13 3.39 17.48
CA GLN A 131 -0.80 4.28 18.58
C GLN A 131 -1.92 5.25 18.89
#